data_AF-A0A1S1LBN5-F1
#
_entry.id   AF-A0A1S1LBN5-F1
#
_cell.length_a   1.000
_cell.length_b   1.000
_cell.length_c   1.000
_cell.angle_alpha   90.00
_cell.angle_beta   90.00
_cell.angle_gamma   90.00
#
_symmetry.space_group_name_H-M   'P 1'
#
loop_
_entity.id
_entity.type
_entity.pdbx_description
1 polymer ?
#
loop_
_entity_poly.entity_id
_entity_poly.type
_entity_poly.pdbx_seq_one_letter_code
_entity_poly.pdbx_strand_id
1 'polypeptide(L)'
;MAQARVLLTSLDEHIDTLTQSIGKVEHRLRHTPQHTASWRHLRHRMAAMRNDLHEAHRMVDGLHRRFPASRAVRASTSHPRDVTHV
;
A
#
# COMPACT_ATOMS: atom_id res chain seq x y z
N MET A 1 -15.31 4.50 17.06
CA MET A 1 -15.14 4.38 15.59
C MET A 1 -14.06 5.28 14.98
N ALA A 2 -13.61 6.36 15.65
CA ALA A 2 -12.54 7.22 15.14
C ALA A 2 -11.18 6.52 15.04
N GLN A 3 -10.81 5.68 16.02
CA GLN A 3 -9.51 5.02 16.07
C GLN A 3 -9.26 4.02 14.93
N ALA A 4 -10.27 3.24 14.54
CA ALA A 4 -10.16 2.32 13.40
C ALA A 4 -9.93 3.06 12.07
N ARG A 5 -10.44 4.28 11.95
CA ARG A 5 -10.26 5.13 10.76
C ARG A 5 -8.85 5.70 10.69
N VAL A 6 -8.33 6.20 11.81
CA VAL A 6 -6.95 6.69 11.91
C VAL A 6 -5.96 5.58 11.57
N LEU A 7 -6.19 4.36 12.06
CA LEU A 7 -5.35 3.22 11.74
C LEU A 7 -5.43 2.85 10.25
N LEU A 8 -6.61 2.89 9.61
CA LEU A 8 -6.75 2.67 8.17
C LEU A 8 -5.96 3.70 7.36
N THR A 9 -6.07 4.98 7.70
CA THR A 9 -5.32 6.05 7.01
C THR A 9 -3.82 5.83 7.11
N SER A 10 -3.32 5.49 8.31
CA SER A 10 -1.89 5.19 8.49
C SER A 10 -1.44 3.95 7.70
N LEU A 11 -2.29 2.92 7.61
CA LEU A 11 -2.00 1.74 6.78
C LEU A 11 -2.00 2.07 5.28
N ASP A 12 -2.93 2.90 4.80
CA ASP A 12 -2.96 3.35 3.41
C ASP A 12 -1.71 4.18 3.06
N GLU A 13 -1.30 5.12 3.92
CA GLU A 13 -0.06 5.90 3.76
C GLU A 13 1.19 4.99 3.76
N HIS A 14 1.19 3.95 4.59
CA HIS A 14 2.26 2.98 4.63
C HIS A 14 2.34 2.15 3.33
N ILE A 15 1.19 1.72 2.80
CA ILE A 15 1.07 1.03 1.51
C ILE A 15 1.61 1.90 0.38
N ASP A 16 1.27 3.18 0.34
CA ASP A 16 1.77 4.13 -0.66
C ASP A 16 3.29 4.27 -0.57
N THR A 17 3.82 4.40 0.65
CA THR A 17 5.26 4.51 0.92
C THR A 17 6.02 3.25 0.49
N LEU A 18 5.48 2.07 0.80
CA LEU A 18 6.04 0.79 0.37
C LEU A 18 6.02 0.64 -1.14
N THR A 19 4.91 1.00 -1.80
CA THR A 19 4.76 0.94 -3.25
C THR A 19 5.80 1.82 -3.96
N GLN A 20 5.98 3.05 -3.50
CA GLN A 20 7.02 3.94 -4.04
C GLN A 20 8.44 3.39 -3.80
N SER A 21 8.69 2.82 -2.62
CA SER A 21 9.99 2.22 -2.27
C SER A 21 10.31 0.99 -3.11
N ILE A 22 9.32 0.15 -3.38
CA ILE A 22 9.41 -0.98 -4.31
C ILE A 22 9.77 -0.47 -5.69
N GLY A 23 9.09 0.56 -6.21
CA GLY A 23 9.40 1.15 -7.50
C GLY A 23 10.85 1.64 -7.60
N LYS A 24 11.37 2.29 -6.55
CA LYS A 24 12.79 2.72 -6.48
C LYS A 24 13.76 1.55 -6.50
N VAL A 25 13.50 0.49 -5.74
CA VAL A 25 14.37 -0.70 -5.71
C VAL A 25 14.28 -1.48 -7.02
N GLU A 26 13.11 -1.60 -7.62
CA GLU A 26 12.93 -2.21 -8.93
C GLU A 26 13.69 -1.47 -10.02
N HIS A 27 13.62 -0.14 -10.02
CA HIS A 27 14.40 0.68 -10.93
C HIS A 27 15.91 0.42 -10.74
N ARG A 28 16.41 0.40 -9.50
CA ARG A 28 17.82 0.06 -9.24
C ARG A 28 18.18 -1.36 -9.68
N LEU A 29 17.31 -2.33 -9.45
CA LEU A 29 17.53 -3.73 -9.84
C LEU A 29 17.67 -3.88 -11.36
N ARG A 30 16.87 -3.15 -12.13
CA ARG A 30 16.94 -3.13 -13.61
C ARG A 30 18.29 -2.61 -14.15
N HIS A 31 18.95 -1.71 -13.42
CA HIS A 31 20.22 -1.10 -13.82
C HIS A 31 21.44 -1.74 -13.14
N THR A 32 21.23 -2.72 -12.23
CA THR A 32 22.32 -3.41 -11.54
C THR A 32 22.70 -4.67 -12.32
N PRO A 33 23.99 -4.90 -12.63
CA PRO A 33 24.43 -6.11 -13.30
C PRO A 33 24.02 -7.37 -12.53
N GLN A 34 23.47 -8.33 -13.27
CA GLN A 34 23.10 -9.64 -12.74
C GLN A 34 24.33 -10.37 -12.19
N HIS A 35 24.12 -11.32 -11.28
CA HIS A 35 25.18 -12.10 -10.60
C HIS A 35 26.12 -11.33 -9.66
N THR A 36 25.84 -10.06 -9.38
CA THR A 36 26.56 -9.31 -8.34
C THR A 36 25.93 -9.53 -6.95
N ALA A 37 26.74 -9.37 -5.89
CA ALA A 37 26.23 -9.36 -4.51
C ALA A 37 25.16 -8.28 -4.32
N SER A 38 25.35 -7.11 -4.93
CA SER A 38 24.38 -6.00 -4.93
C SER A 38 23.05 -6.38 -5.57
N TRP A 39 23.06 -7.07 -6.72
CA TRP A 39 21.83 -7.54 -7.37
C TRP A 39 21.05 -8.52 -6.48
N ARG A 40 21.74 -9.48 -5.86
CA ARG A 40 21.14 -10.44 -4.93
C ARG A 40 20.56 -9.74 -3.69
N HIS A 41 21.29 -8.78 -3.12
CA HIS A 41 20.79 -7.98 -2.00
C HIS A 41 19.53 -7.18 -2.38
N LEU A 42 19.53 -6.50 -3.52
CA LEU A 42 18.37 -5.75 -4.01
C LEU A 42 17.17 -6.67 -4.27
N ARG A 43 17.39 -7.87 -4.82
CA ARG A 43 16.34 -8.86 -5.04
C ARG A 43 15.74 -9.37 -3.72
N HIS A 44 16.56 -9.69 -2.73
CA HIS A 44 16.05 -10.09 -1.40
C HIS A 44 15.29 -8.95 -0.73
N ARG A 45 15.81 -7.73 -0.78
CA ARG A 45 15.12 -6.54 -0.29
C ARG A 45 13.76 -6.34 -0.98
N MET A 46 13.70 -6.52 -2.30
CA MET A 46 12.46 -6.42 -3.05
C MET A 46 11.44 -7.49 -2.64
N ALA A 47 11.89 -8.73 -2.40
CA ALA A 47 11.03 -9.80 -1.92
C ALA A 47 10.46 -9.49 -0.53
N ALA A 48 11.28 -8.99 0.39
CA ALA A 48 10.84 -8.56 1.72
C ALA A 48 9.77 -7.46 1.63
N MET A 49 10.03 -6.38 0.89
CA MET A 49 9.07 -5.28 0.74
C MET A 49 7.74 -5.72 0.10
N ARG A 50 7.76 -6.69 -0.82
CA ARG A 50 6.54 -7.27 -1.38
C ARG A 50 5.74 -8.03 -0.33
N ASN A 51 6.42 -8.78 0.55
CA ASN A 51 5.75 -9.45 1.66
C ASN A 51 5.13 -8.44 2.63
N ASP A 52 5.86 -7.37 2.97
CA ASP A 52 5.36 -6.29 3.84
C ASP A 52 4.11 -5.63 3.23
N LEU A 53 4.12 -5.38 1.92
CA LEU A 53 2.97 -4.82 1.19
C LEU A 53 1.76 -5.76 1.25
N HIS A 54 1.96 -7.06 1.05
CA HIS A 54 0.88 -8.05 1.16
C HIS A 54 0.33 -8.13 2.59
N GLU A 55 1.19 -8.04 3.60
CA GLU A 55 0.78 -8.03 4.99
C GLU A 55 -0.05 -6.79 5.33
N ALA A 56 0.38 -5.60 4.90
CA ALA A 56 -0.36 -4.36 5.09
C ALA A 56 -1.77 -4.43 4.45
N HIS A 57 -1.88 -4.96 3.23
CA HIS A 57 -3.18 -5.19 2.60
C HIS A 57 -4.05 -6.18 3.40
N ARG A 58 -3.48 -7.27 3.92
CA ARG A 58 -4.22 -8.20 4.79
C ARG A 58 -4.69 -7.53 6.08
N MET A 59 -3.91 -6.63 6.66
CA MET A 59 -4.30 -5.86 7.85
C MET A 59 -5.48 -4.94 7.54
N VAL A 60 -5.45 -4.23 6.40
CA VAL A 60 -6.57 -3.40 5.92
C VAL A 60 -7.83 -4.24 5.74
N ASP A 61 -7.73 -5.39 5.09
CA ASP A 61 -8.86 -6.31 4.89
C ASP A 61 -9.42 -6.84 6.21
N GLY A 62 -8.54 -7.23 7.14
CA GLY A 62 -8.93 -7.67 8.48
C GLY A 62 -9.65 -6.57 9.26
N LEU A 63 -9.18 -5.32 9.14
CA LEU A 63 -9.77 -4.18 9.82
C LEU A 63 -11.14 -3.82 9.22
N HIS A 64 -11.29 -3.89 7.90
CA HIS A 64 -12.59 -3.74 7.23
C HIS A 64 -13.59 -4.82 7.63
N ARG A 65 -13.15 -6.08 7.74
CA ARG A 65 -14.02 -7.19 8.20
C ARG A 65 -14.51 -6.97 9.62
N ARG A 66 -13.64 -6.50 10.52
CA ARG A 66 -13.97 -6.27 11.94
C ARG A 66 -14.79 -5.00 12.16
N PHE A 67 -14.63 -3.99 11.31
CA PHE A 67 -15.35 -2.72 11.40
C PHE A 67 -15.98 -2.33 10.05
N PRO A 68 -17.11 -2.94 9.65
CA PRO A 68 -17.70 -2.71 8.33
C PRO A 68 -18.04 -1.24 8.03
N ALA A 69 -18.43 -0.47 9.05
CA ALA A 69 -18.74 0.96 8.93
C ALA A 69 -17.54 1.85 8.57
N SER A 70 -16.31 1.31 8.60
CA SER A 70 -15.13 1.99 8.05
C SER A 70 -15.10 1.94 6.51
N ARG A 71 -15.68 0.91 5.88
CA ARG A 71 -15.75 0.75 4.42
C ARG A 71 -16.64 1.80 3.74
N ALA A 72 -17.72 2.19 4.41
CA ALA A 72 -18.67 3.19 3.90
C ALA A 72 -17.99 4.56 3.65
N VAL A 73 -16.98 4.92 4.44
CA VAL A 73 -16.29 6.19 4.26
C VAL A 73 -15.28 6.17 3.11
N ARG A 74 -14.66 5.03 2.78
CA ARG A 74 -13.85 4.92 1.54
C ARG A 74 -14.71 5.08 0.29
N ALA A 75 -15.96 4.59 0.32
CA ALA A 75 -16.92 4.82 -0.77
C ALA A 75 -17.36 6.30 -0.83
N SER A 76 -17.60 6.95 0.31
CA SER A 76 -17.99 8.37 0.35
C SER A 76 -16.85 9.35 0.07
N THR A 77 -15.58 8.98 0.29
CA THR A 77 -14.44 9.80 -0.13
C THR A 77 -14.03 9.58 -1.58
N SER A 78 -14.55 8.53 -2.24
CA SER A 78 -14.32 8.29 -3.67
C SER A 78 -15.41 8.83 -4.60
N HIS A 79 -16.58 9.29 -4.10
CA HIS A 79 -17.58 10.11 -4.82
C HIS A 79 -18.44 10.92 -3.83
N PRO A 80 -18.62 12.24 -4.06
CA PRO A 80 -19.54 12.68 -5.10
C PRO A 80 -18.89 13.67 -6.08
N ARG A 81 -18.65 13.23 -7.32
CA ARG A 81 -18.70 14.11 -8.48
C ARG A 81 -19.98 13.85 -9.25
N ASP A 82 -21.06 14.27 -8.62
CA ASP A 82 -22.32 14.65 -9.26
C ASP A 82 -22.82 15.78 -8.35
N VAL A 83 -23.03 17.02 -8.78
CA VAL A 83 -23.82 17.47 -9.92
C VAL A 83 -23.50 18.95 -10.16
N THR A 84 -23.52 19.42 -11.40
CA THR A 84 -24.38 20.57 -11.75
C THR A 84 -24.82 20.44 -13.20
N HIS A 85 -26.09 20.04 -13.36
CA HIS A 85 -26.94 20.42 -14.49
C HIS A 85 -26.94 21.95 -14.64
N VAL A 86 -26.62 22.47 -15.84
CA VAL A 86 -27.41 23.45 -16.62
C VAL A 86 -27.01 23.27 -18.08
#